data_AF-A0A5S9P3Z2-F1
#
_entry.id   AF-A0A5S9P3Z2-F1
#
_cell.length_a   1.000
_cell.length_b   1.000
_cell.length_c   1.000
_cell.angle_alpha   90.00
_cell.angle_beta   90.00
_cell.angle_gamma   90.00
#
_symmetry.space_group_name_H-M   'P 1'
#
loop_
_entity.id
_entity.type
_entity.pdbx_description
1 polymer ?
#
loop_
_entity_poly.entity_id
_entity_poly.type
_entity_poly.pdbx_seq_one_letter_code
_entity_poly.pdbx_strand_id
1 'polypeptide(L)' 'MNRSSATDRNRDPINERDAAAYIATITRELAALAEGAGMEVLKYLLEMARDEAQAIALEEKKRRPS' A
#
# COMPACT_ATOMS: atom_id res chain seq x y z
N MET A 1 10.26 24.85 24.11
CA MET A 1 10.83 24.32 22.85
C MET A 1 9.82 23.37 22.22
N ASN A 2 8.99 23.82 21.28
CA ASN A 2 8.11 22.93 20.49
C ASN A 2 8.58 22.96 19.04
N ARG A 3 9.40 21.96 18.66
CA ARG A 3 9.66 21.64 17.26
C ARG A 3 8.65 20.57 16.84
N SER A 4 7.41 20.99 16.58
CA SER A 4 6.46 20.17 15.83
C SER A 4 6.66 20.52 14.35
N SER A 5 7.25 19.56 13.64
CA SER A 5 7.84 19.69 12.32
C SER A 5 6.86 20.14 11.25
N ALA A 6 7.33 21.03 10.40
CA ALA A 6 6.67 21.55 9.21
C ALA A 6 6.57 20.51 8.08
N THR A 7 6.00 19.32 8.37
CA THR A 7 5.83 18.23 7.40
C THR A 7 4.37 17.88 7.13
N ASP A 8 3.43 18.59 7.76
CA ASP A 8 2.00 18.23 7.78
C ASP A 8 1.12 19.08 6.84
N ARG A 9 1.69 19.74 5.82
CA ARG A 9 0.95 20.78 5.07
C ARG A 9 0.94 20.69 3.55
N ASN A 10 1.34 19.58 2.94
CA ASN A 10 1.14 19.44 1.49
C ASN A 10 1.20 18.00 0.99
N ARG A 11 0.43 17.09 1.59
CA ARG A 11 0.01 15.91 0.85
C ARG A 11 -1.25 16.32 0.11
N ASP A 12 -1.15 16.52 -1.20
CA ASP A 12 -2.32 16.34 -2.06
C ASP A 12 -3.00 15.04 -1.59
N PRO A 13 -4.35 15.00 -1.48
CA PRO A 13 -5.03 13.79 -1.10
C PRO A 13 -4.62 12.73 -2.13
N ILE A 14 -3.71 11.84 -1.73
CA ILE A 14 -3.27 10.75 -2.59
C ILE A 14 -4.56 10.01 -2.93
N ASN A 15 -4.88 9.97 -4.22
CA ASN A 15 -6.01 9.21 -4.71
C ASN A 15 -5.92 7.81 -4.10
N GLU A 16 -6.91 7.44 -3.27
CA GLU A 16 -6.87 6.20 -2.49
C GLU A 16 -6.67 4.97 -3.38
N ARG A 17 -7.19 5.03 -4.61
CA ARG A 17 -6.97 4.01 -5.64
C ARG A 17 -5.52 3.92 -6.08
N ASP A 18 -4.84 5.05 -6.26
CA ASP A 18 -3.45 5.09 -6.70
C ASP A 18 -2.52 4.66 -5.56
N ALA A 19 -2.82 5.08 -4.32
CA ALA A 19 -2.15 4.57 -3.12
C ALA A 19 -2.30 3.04 -3.01
N ALA A 20 -3.52 2.53 -3.16
CA ALA A 20 -3.79 1.10 -3.06
C ALA A 20 -3.09 0.30 -4.18
N ALA A 21 -3.08 0.80 -5.41
CA ALA A 21 -2.33 0.18 -6.51
C ALA A 21 -0.81 0.19 -6.28
N TYR A 22 -0.29 1.28 -5.72
CA TYR A 22 1.11 1.39 -5.33
C TYR A 22 1.47 0.39 -4.22
N ILE A 23 0.63 0.30 -3.16
CA ILE A 23 0.82 -0.65 -2.06
C ILE A 23 0.82 -2.09 -2.58
N ALA A 24 -0.14 -2.46 -3.43
CA ALA A 24 -0.20 -3.79 -4.03
C ALA A 24 1.04 -4.13 -4.88
N THR A 25 1.68 -3.11 -5.47
CA THR A 25 2.91 -3.28 -6.25
C THR A 25 4.11 -3.51 -5.34
N ILE A 26 4.31 -2.67 -4.33
CA ILE A 26 5.47 -2.80 -3.45
C ILE A 26 5.40 -4.08 -2.61
N THR A 27 4.23 -4.48 -2.13
CA THR A 27 4.08 -5.73 -1.36
C THR A 27 4.38 -6.96 -2.21
N ARG A 28 4.04 -6.96 -3.50
CA ARG A 28 4.43 -8.03 -4.44
C ARG A 28 5.95 -8.15 -4.57
N GLU A 29 6.65 -7.02 -4.73
CA GLU A 29 8.11 -7.01 -4.88
C GLU A 29 8.80 -7.48 -3.60
N LEU A 30 8.32 -7.00 -2.45
CA LEU A 30 8.82 -7.43 -1.14
C LEU A 30 8.54 -8.92 -0.88
N ALA A 31 7.39 -9.46 -1.32
CA ALA A 31 7.06 -10.87 -1.16
C ALA A 31 8.03 -11.76 -1.94
N ALA A 32 8.41 -11.35 -3.16
CA ALA A 32 9.42 -12.04 -3.96
C ALA A 32 10.80 -12.03 -3.29
N LEU A 33 11.18 -10.92 -2.64
CA LEU A 33 12.42 -10.84 -1.86
C LEU A 33 12.36 -11.74 -0.62
N ALA A 34 11.22 -11.75 0.09
CA ALA A 34 11.00 -12.60 1.25
C ALA A 34 11.06 -14.08 0.89
N GLU A 35 10.51 -14.46 -0.27
CA GLU A 35 10.62 -15.83 -0.82
C GLU A 35 12.08 -16.21 -1.08
N GLY A 36 12.83 -15.35 -1.77
CA GLY A 36 14.26 -15.60 -2.03
C GLY A 36 15.11 -15.71 -0.75
N ALA A 37 14.67 -15.10 0.35
CA ALA A 37 15.32 -15.16 1.66
C ALA A 37 14.79 -16.26 2.59
N GLY A 38 13.81 -17.06 2.17
CA GLY A 38 13.20 -18.11 3.00
C GLY A 38 12.34 -17.57 4.15
N MET A 39 11.83 -16.35 4.05
CA MET A 39 11.02 -15.68 5.07
C MET A 39 9.52 -15.90 4.83
N GLU A 40 9.06 -17.15 5.00
CA GLU A 40 7.70 -17.58 4.62
C GLU A 40 6.58 -16.77 5.31
N VAL A 41 6.72 -16.48 6.60
CA VAL A 41 5.71 -15.68 7.34
C VAL A 41 5.64 -14.25 6.81
N LEU A 42 6.80 -13.65 6.48
CA LEU A 42 6.83 -12.30 5.92
C LEU A 42 6.21 -12.28 4.52
N LYS A 43 6.52 -13.27 3.67
CA LYS A 43 5.87 -13.45 2.37
C LYS A 43 4.35 -13.50 2.52
N TYR A 44 3.85 -14.34 3.41
CA TYR A 44 2.42 -14.48 3.67
C TYR A 44 1.77 -13.15 4.07
N LEU A 45 2.38 -12.39 4.98
CA LEU A 45 1.86 -11.10 5.42
C LEU A 45 1.83 -10.07 4.27
N LEU A 46 2.83 -10.09 3.39
CA LEU A 46 2.90 -9.20 2.25
C LEU A 46 1.87 -9.56 1.17
N GLU A 47 1.61 -10.85 0.96
CA GLU A 47 0.54 -11.33 0.09
C GLU A 47 -0.84 -10.93 0.63
N MET A 48 -1.07 -11.09 1.93
CA MET A 48 -2.31 -10.62 2.58
C MET A 48 -2.51 -9.11 2.42
N ALA A 49 -1.47 -8.31 2.68
CA ALA A 49 -1.54 -6.86 2.51
C ALA A 49 -1.78 -6.44 1.04
N ARG A 50 -1.24 -7.21 0.09
CA ARG A 50 -1.52 -7.01 -1.35
C ARG A 50 -3.00 -7.23 -1.65
N ASP A 51 -3.58 -8.31 -1.16
CA ASP A 51 -4.98 -8.66 -1.41
C ASP A 51 -5.92 -7.59 -0.83
N GLU A 52 -5.64 -7.09 0.37
CA GLU A 52 -6.39 -5.98 0.98
C GLU A 52 -6.29 -4.69 0.14
N ALA A 53 -5.08 -4.34 -0.33
CA ALA A 53 -4.88 -3.17 -1.16
C ALA A 53 -5.65 -3.30 -2.51
N GLN A 54 -5.66 -4.49 -3.12
CA GLN A 54 -6.44 -4.72 -4.33
C GLN A 54 -7.96 -4.59 -4.08
N ALA A 55 -8.45 -5.09 -2.95
CA ALA A 55 -9.85 -4.94 -2.57
C ALA A 55 -10.23 -3.46 -2.44
N ILE A 56 -9.41 -2.65 -1.75
CA ILE A 56 -9.64 -1.21 -1.58
C ILE A 56 -9.64 -0.49 -2.94
N ALA A 57 -8.69 -0.79 -3.82
CA ALA A 57 -8.64 -0.18 -5.16
C ALA A 57 -9.89 -0.49 -5.99
N LEU A 58 -10.43 -1.71 -5.87
CA LEU A 58 -11.66 -2.12 -6.53
C LEU A 58 -12.90 -1.43 -5.94
N GLU A 59 -12.96 -1.28 -4.61
CA GLU A 59 -14.02 -0.54 -3.94
C GLU A 59 -14.03 0.93 -4.35
N GLU A 60 -12.87 1.58 -4.40
CA GLU A 60 -12.78 2.99 -4.78
C GLU A 60 -13.19 3.20 -6.25
N LYS A 61 -12.79 2.28 -7.14
CA LYS A 61 -13.29 2.27 -8.53
C LYS A 61 -14.82 2.16 -8.61
N LYS A 62 -15.46 1.39 -7.72
CA LYS A 62 -16.93 1.30 -7.66
C LYS A 62 -17.57 2.56 -7.09
N ARG A 63 -16.94 3.22 -6.11
CA ARG A 63 -17.42 4.47 -5.50
C ARG A 63 -17.33 5.66 -6.44
N ARG A 64 -16.33 5.68 -7.32
CA ARG A 64 -16.10 6.76 -8.30
C ARG A 64 -15.98 6.18 -9.72
N PRO A 65 -17.11 5.72 -10.31
CA PRO A 65 -17.13 5.33 -11.71
C PRO A 65 -17.01 6.60 -12.55
N SER A 66 -15.80 6.88 -13.03
CA SER A 66 -15.50 7.93 -14.01
C SER A 66 -16.34 7.79 -15.26
#